data_AF-A0A925ESQ8-F1
#
_entry.id   AF-A0A925ESQ8-F1
#
_cell.length_a   1.000
_cell.length_b   1.000
_cell.length_c   1.000
_cell.angle_alpha   90.00
_cell.angle_beta   90.00
_cell.angle_gamma   90.00
#
_symmetry.space_group_name_H-M   'P 1'
#
loop_
_entity.id
_entity.type
_entity.pdbx_description
1 polymer ?
#
loop_
_entity_poly.entity_id
_entity_poly.type
_entity_poly.pdbx_seq_one_letter_code
_entity_poly.pdbx_strand_id
1 'polypeptide(L)'
;MNKDHLMGKTITKLKANESLDELLKHSPAENFATVVHELAHLFLGHLGSFKNEKFPVRKNEVIANKTLMEMEAESVSYLVLSRLSLENKSAEYLAFYKAKPADIKRISMDLVLKTASKIEDMALSLYKTPQKSST
;
A
#
# COMPACT_ATOMS: atom_id res chain seq x y z
N MET A 1 30.41 -24.64 -18.22
CA MET A 1 31.07 -23.37 -18.59
C MET A 1 29.98 -22.37 -18.98
N ASN A 2 30.04 -21.19 -18.37
CA ASN A 2 28.96 -20.23 -18.19
C ASN A 2 28.58 -19.47 -19.49
N LYS A 3 27.31 -19.03 -19.62
CA LYS A 3 26.85 -18.07 -20.63
C LYS A 3 25.92 -17.00 -20.02
N ASP A 4 26.36 -16.42 -18.91
CA ASP A 4 25.97 -15.08 -18.50
C ASP A 4 26.74 -14.05 -19.35
N HIS A 5 26.23 -13.68 -20.54
CA HIS A 5 26.60 -12.40 -21.17
C HIS A 5 25.70 -12.10 -22.37
N LEU A 6 24.72 -11.21 -22.20
CA LEU A 6 24.49 -10.03 -23.06
C LEU A 6 23.22 -9.30 -22.62
N MET A 7 23.45 -8.29 -21.77
CA MET A 7 22.57 -7.15 -21.54
C MET A 7 22.09 -6.50 -22.85
N GLY A 8 20.87 -5.97 -22.81
CA GLY A 8 20.33 -5.14 -23.89
C GLY A 8 19.32 -4.10 -23.41
N LYS A 9 19.73 -3.26 -22.44
CA LYS A 9 19.34 -1.84 -22.29
C LYS A 9 17.87 -1.47 -22.53
N THR A 10 17.10 -1.21 -21.47
CA THR A 10 16.25 0.02 -21.28
C THR A 10 15.60 -0.02 -19.89
N ILE A 11 16.39 -0.05 -18.83
CA ILE A 11 15.95 0.46 -17.52
C ILE A 11 17.18 1.10 -16.90
N THR A 12 17.54 2.29 -17.36
CA THR A 12 18.54 3.08 -16.66
C THR A 12 18.06 4.51 -16.60
N LYS A 13 17.95 4.98 -15.35
CA LYS A 13 17.82 6.37 -14.92
C LYS A 13 16.43 7.00 -15.03
N LEU A 14 15.48 6.47 -14.28
CA LEU A 14 14.70 7.37 -13.43
C LEU A 14 15.55 7.55 -12.17
N LYS A 15 15.99 8.78 -11.87
CA LYS A 15 16.75 9.07 -10.65
C LYS A 15 15.86 8.73 -9.46
N ALA A 16 16.07 7.56 -8.88
CA ALA A 16 15.44 7.18 -7.64
C ALA A 16 15.88 8.17 -6.56
N ASN A 17 14.91 8.91 -6.04
CA ASN A 17 15.00 9.61 -4.76
C ASN A 17 15.26 8.59 -3.66
N GLU A 18 15.95 9.00 -2.58
CA GLU A 18 16.41 8.13 -1.47
C GLU A 18 15.31 7.22 -0.89
N SER A 19 14.04 7.64 -0.98
CA SER A 19 12.86 6.86 -0.57
C SER A 19 12.59 5.60 -1.41
N LEU A 20 13.03 5.55 -2.68
CA LEU A 20 12.84 4.40 -3.56
C LEU A 20 13.95 3.35 -3.40
N ASP A 21 15.17 3.76 -3.05
CA ASP A 21 16.28 2.83 -2.77
C ASP A 21 16.05 2.02 -1.49
N GLU A 22 15.30 2.58 -0.54
CA GLU A 22 14.90 1.88 0.68
C GLU A 22 13.88 0.77 0.40
N LEU A 23 12.95 0.98 -0.54
CA LEU A 23 12.04 -0.05 -1.04
C LEU A 23 12.82 -1.21 -1.71
N LEU A 24 13.85 -0.92 -2.50
CA LEU A 24 14.62 -1.97 -3.19
C LEU A 24 15.39 -2.94 -2.26
N LYS A 25 15.50 -2.65 -0.96
CA LYS A 25 16.10 -3.56 0.04
C LYS A 25 15.15 -4.66 0.53
N HIS A 26 13.86 -4.51 0.26
CA HIS A 26 12.80 -5.38 0.73
C HIS A 26 12.38 -6.40 -0.34
N SER A 27 11.83 -7.53 0.09
CA SER A 27 11.24 -8.52 -0.82
C SER A 27 10.10 -7.89 -1.65
N PRO A 28 9.77 -8.43 -2.84
CA PRO A 28 8.64 -7.92 -3.63
C PRO A 28 7.32 -7.85 -2.83
N ALA A 29 7.09 -8.80 -1.92
CA ALA A 29 5.90 -8.82 -1.07
C ALA A 29 5.92 -7.69 -0.02
N GLU A 30 7.07 -7.43 0.60
CA GLU A 30 7.24 -6.31 1.55
C GLU A 30 7.06 -4.95 0.85
N ASN A 31 7.61 -4.79 -0.36
CA ASN A 31 7.39 -3.58 -1.17
C ASN A 31 5.93 -3.38 -1.55
N PHE A 32 5.26 -4.47 -1.93
CA PHE A 32 3.85 -4.44 -2.22
C PHE A 32 3.04 -4.04 -0.97
N ALA A 33 3.38 -4.57 0.21
CA ALA A 33 2.75 -4.19 1.48
C ALA A 33 2.85 -2.69 1.76
N THR A 34 4.04 -2.10 1.58
CA THR A 34 4.27 -0.67 1.76
C THR A 34 3.44 0.15 0.79
N VAL A 35 3.43 -0.21 -0.49
CA VAL A 35 2.62 0.49 -1.50
C VAL A 35 1.13 0.41 -1.17
N VAL A 36 0.62 -0.75 -0.77
CA VAL A 36 -0.77 -0.93 -0.38
C VAL A 36 -1.12 -0.08 0.86
N HIS A 37 -0.22 -0.01 1.84
CA HIS A 37 -0.40 0.80 3.05
C HIS A 37 -0.53 2.29 2.72
N GLU A 38 0.39 2.84 1.92
CA GLU A 38 0.33 4.25 1.50
C GLU A 38 -0.91 4.54 0.64
N LEU A 39 -1.28 3.59 -0.22
CA LEU A 39 -2.50 3.70 -1.03
C LEU A 39 -3.77 3.65 -0.16
N ALA A 40 -3.73 2.92 0.96
CA ALA A 40 -4.80 2.92 1.94
C ALA A 40 -4.94 4.30 2.58
N HIS A 41 -3.86 4.95 3.00
CA HIS A 41 -3.91 6.34 3.49
C HIS A 41 -4.57 7.29 2.49
N LEU A 42 -4.24 7.16 1.21
CA LEU A 42 -4.82 7.98 0.16
C LEU A 42 -6.33 7.73 0.00
N PHE A 43 -6.76 6.47 -0.12
CA PHE A 43 -8.15 6.13 -0.37
C PHE A 43 -9.06 6.24 0.85
N LEU A 44 -8.52 6.04 2.04
CA LEU A 44 -9.21 6.34 3.30
C LEU A 44 -9.30 7.86 3.54
N GLY A 45 -8.62 8.68 2.74
CA GLY A 45 -8.69 10.14 2.83
C GLY A 45 -7.94 10.72 4.03
N HIS A 46 -6.84 10.07 4.43
CA HIS A 46 -5.99 10.47 5.55
C HIS A 46 -5.12 11.69 5.23
N LEU A 47 -4.80 11.90 3.96
CA LEU A 47 -3.81 12.88 3.52
C LEU A 47 -4.37 14.29 3.28
N GLY A 48 -5.68 14.50 3.49
CA GLY A 48 -6.33 15.78 3.24
C GLY A 48 -6.58 16.05 1.75
N SER A 49 -6.92 17.30 1.43
CA SER A 49 -7.19 17.72 0.04
C SER A 49 -5.90 18.14 -0.67
N PHE A 50 -5.53 17.45 -1.74
CA PHE A 50 -4.54 17.95 -2.71
C PHE A 50 -5.23 18.83 -3.74
N LYS A 51 -4.51 19.85 -4.23
CA LYS A 51 -5.05 20.80 -5.21
C LYS A 51 -5.29 20.05 -6.53
N ASN A 52 -6.54 20.02 -7.00
CA ASN A 52 -7.01 19.38 -8.24
C ASN A 52 -7.13 17.84 -8.25
N GLU A 53 -7.16 17.16 -7.09
CA GLU A 53 -7.29 15.70 -7.05
C GLU A 53 -8.70 15.23 -6.62
N LYS A 54 -9.13 14.08 -7.18
CA LYS A 54 -10.43 13.44 -6.91
C LYS A 54 -10.35 12.36 -5.82
N PHE A 55 -9.54 12.57 -4.78
CA PHE A 55 -9.45 11.61 -3.67
C PHE A 55 -10.39 11.99 -2.52
N PRO A 56 -10.90 11.01 -1.76
CA PRO A 56 -11.68 11.29 -0.56
C PRO A 56 -10.89 12.14 0.42
N VAL A 57 -11.57 13.07 1.09
CA VAL A 57 -11.00 13.88 2.17
C VAL A 57 -11.84 13.67 3.40
N ARG A 58 -11.26 13.07 4.45
CA ARG A 58 -11.93 12.95 5.75
C ARG A 58 -11.57 14.13 6.63
N LYS A 59 -12.53 14.55 7.45
CA LYS A 59 -12.40 15.64 8.43
C LYS A 59 -13.01 15.23 9.78
N ASN A 60 -12.86 13.96 10.15
CA ASN A 60 -13.40 13.41 11.39
C ASN A 60 -12.28 13.19 12.42
N GLU A 61 -12.65 12.72 13.61
CA GLU A 61 -11.73 12.47 14.73
C GLU A 61 -10.58 11.50 14.41
N VAL A 62 -10.78 10.62 13.42
CA VAL A 62 -9.75 9.67 12.97
C VAL A 62 -8.55 10.41 12.38
N ILE A 63 -8.79 11.47 11.60
CA ILE A 63 -7.71 12.28 10.99
C ILE A 63 -6.89 13.04 12.03
N ALA A 64 -7.48 13.35 13.19
CA ALA A 64 -6.78 14.01 14.28
C ALA A 64 -5.93 13.03 15.13
N ASN A 65 -6.02 11.72 14.90
CA ASN A 65 -5.32 10.70 15.67
C ASN A 65 -4.51 9.78 14.76
N LYS A 66 -3.19 9.97 14.76
CA LYS A 66 -2.26 9.16 13.97
C LYS A 66 -2.46 7.66 14.21
N THR A 67 -2.61 7.21 15.46
CA THR A 67 -2.83 5.79 15.75
C THR A 67 -4.05 5.22 15.05
N LEU A 68 -5.16 5.96 14.96
CA LEU A 68 -6.36 5.48 14.26
C LEU A 68 -6.16 5.41 12.75
N MET A 69 -5.45 6.39 12.16
CA MET A 69 -5.12 6.38 10.74
C MET A 69 -4.23 5.19 10.37
N GLU A 70 -3.17 4.96 11.15
CA GLU A 70 -2.26 3.81 10.96
C GLU A 70 -3.01 2.49 11.13
N MET A 71 -3.90 2.37 12.14
CA MET A 71 -4.70 1.15 12.34
C MET A 71 -5.59 0.83 11.13
N GLU A 72 -6.28 1.82 10.55
CA GLU A 72 -7.09 1.58 9.35
C GLU A 72 -6.22 1.21 8.14
N ALA A 73 -5.12 1.93 7.90
CA ALA A 73 -4.23 1.69 6.77
C ALA A 73 -3.52 0.32 6.86
N GLU A 74 -3.03 -0.04 8.04
CA GLU A 74 -2.43 -1.35 8.33
C GLU A 74 -3.44 -2.48 8.18
N SER A 75 -4.68 -2.28 8.65
CA SER A 75 -5.78 -3.26 8.45
C SER A 75 -6.08 -3.49 6.98
N VAL A 76 -6.07 -2.44 6.15
CA VAL A 76 -6.24 -2.56 4.70
C VAL A 76 -5.09 -3.36 4.08
N SER A 77 -3.84 -3.00 4.40
CA SER A 77 -2.66 -3.71 3.87
C SER A 77 -2.67 -5.19 4.25
N TYR A 78 -2.98 -5.49 5.51
CA TYR A 78 -3.14 -6.86 5.97
C TYR A 78 -4.18 -7.63 5.16
N LEU A 79 -5.39 -7.09 5.02
CA LEU A 79 -6.47 -7.76 4.29
C LEU A 79 -6.14 -8.03 2.83
N VAL A 80 -5.52 -7.06 2.13
CA VAL A 80 -5.15 -7.22 0.72
C VAL A 80 -4.10 -8.32 0.56
N LEU A 81 -3.03 -8.29 1.36
CA LEU A 81 -1.97 -9.30 1.28
C LEU A 81 -2.49 -10.69 1.64
N SER A 82 -3.32 -10.80 2.68
CA SER A 82 -3.92 -12.08 3.09
C SER A 82 -4.81 -12.67 2.00
N ARG A 83 -5.63 -11.85 1.32
CA ARG A 83 -6.52 -12.32 0.24
C ARG A 83 -5.75 -12.74 -1.01
N LEU A 84 -4.63 -12.10 -1.30
CA LEU A 84 -3.74 -12.46 -2.40
C LEU A 84 -2.78 -13.60 -2.05
N SER A 85 -2.89 -14.19 -0.84
CA SER A 85 -2.00 -15.26 -0.35
C SER A 85 -0.51 -14.88 -0.38
N LEU A 86 -0.20 -13.59 -0.20
CA LEU A 86 1.17 -13.10 -0.12
C LEU A 86 1.66 -13.17 1.32
N GLU A 87 2.96 -13.45 1.50
CA GLU A 87 3.58 -13.42 2.82
C GLU A 87 3.40 -12.04 3.45
N ASN A 88 2.72 -12.04 4.58
CA ASN A 88 2.50 -10.85 5.37
C ASN A 88 3.54 -10.82 6.50
N LYS A 89 4.60 -10.04 6.30
CA LYS A 89 5.48 -9.59 7.38
C LYS A 89 5.12 -8.21 7.92
N SER A 90 3.99 -7.63 7.48
CA SER A 90 3.50 -6.35 8.02
C SER A 90 3.10 -6.45 9.50
N ALA A 91 3.15 -7.65 10.07
CA ALA A 91 2.84 -7.99 11.45
C ALA A 91 3.85 -7.49 12.51
N GLU A 92 4.75 -6.54 12.21
CA GLU A 92 5.31 -5.71 13.27
C GLU A 92 4.31 -4.59 13.63
N TYR A 93 3.21 -5.06 14.26
CA TYR A 93 1.97 -4.43 14.73
C TYR A 93 2.15 -3.16 15.62
N LEU A 94 3.05 -2.24 15.30
CA LEU A 94 3.36 -1.10 16.17
C LEU A 94 2.16 -0.19 16.44
N ALA A 95 1.17 -0.12 15.55
CA ALA A 95 -0.06 0.63 15.78
C ALA A 95 -1.04 -0.12 16.69
N PHE A 96 -1.26 -1.43 16.48
CA PHE A 96 -2.13 -2.25 17.33
C PHE A 96 -1.57 -2.49 18.74
N TYR A 97 -0.25 -2.63 18.90
CA TYR A 97 0.37 -2.74 20.24
C TYR A 97 0.15 -1.48 21.09
N LYS A 98 -0.07 -0.33 20.45
CA LYS A 98 -0.39 0.94 21.12
C LYS A 98 -1.89 1.23 21.19
N ALA A 99 -2.71 0.44 20.50
CA ALA A 99 -4.14 0.64 20.41
C ALA A 99 -4.83 0.17 21.70
N LYS A 100 -5.76 0.98 22.19
CA LYS A 100 -6.66 0.59 23.28
C LYS A 100 -7.89 -0.09 22.69
N PRO A 101 -8.61 -0.95 23.45
CA PRO A 101 -9.87 -1.54 22.99
C PRO A 101 -10.90 -0.51 22.51
N ALA A 102 -10.88 0.71 23.06
CA ALA A 102 -11.71 1.81 22.61
C ALA A 102 -11.37 2.31 21.20
N ASP A 103 -10.10 2.22 20.78
CA ASP A 103 -9.63 2.69 19.47
C ASP A 103 -10.18 1.82 18.32
N ILE A 104 -10.36 0.52 18.57
CA ILE A 104 -11.00 -0.41 17.61
C ILE A 104 -12.42 0.04 17.24
N LYS A 105 -13.14 0.65 18.19
CA LYS A 105 -14.51 1.15 17.95
C LYS A 105 -14.55 2.48 17.18
N ARG A 106 -13.40 3.15 17.02
CA ARG A 106 -13.29 4.47 16.39
C ARG A 106 -12.86 4.40 14.93
N ILE A 107 -12.25 3.28 14.53
CA ILE A 107 -11.93 3.02 13.13
C ILE A 107 -13.18 2.56 12.36
N SER A 108 -13.24 2.89 11.07
CA SER A 108 -14.33 2.50 10.18
C SER A 108 -14.01 1.20 9.46
N MET A 109 -14.53 0.08 9.99
CA MET A 109 -14.35 -1.23 9.35
C MET A 109 -14.99 -1.30 7.96
N ASP A 110 -16.09 -0.57 7.73
CA ASP A 110 -16.72 -0.47 6.42
C ASP A 110 -15.78 0.18 5.39
N LEU A 111 -15.10 1.27 5.77
CA LEU A 111 -14.12 1.91 4.89
C LEU A 111 -12.89 1.03 4.67
N VAL A 112 -12.41 0.34 5.71
CA VAL A 112 -11.31 -0.62 5.59
C VAL A 112 -11.64 -1.69 4.56
N LEU A 113 -12.81 -2.34 4.67
CA LEU A 113 -13.23 -3.39 3.74
C LEU A 113 -13.40 -2.89 2.31
N LYS A 114 -14.05 -1.74 2.11
CA LYS A 114 -14.24 -1.13 0.79
C LYS A 114 -12.92 -0.73 0.14
N THR A 115 -12.00 -0.18 0.93
CA THR A 115 -10.68 0.25 0.46
C THR A 115 -9.84 -0.96 0.06
N ALA A 116 -9.84 -2.03 0.87
CA ALA A 116 -9.15 -3.27 0.56
C ALA A 116 -9.63 -3.87 -0.77
N SER A 117 -10.95 -4.02 -0.95
CA SER A 117 -11.51 -4.52 -2.22
C SER A 117 -11.13 -3.65 -3.42
N LYS A 118 -11.15 -2.32 -3.27
CA LYS A 118 -10.73 -1.41 -4.34
C LYS A 118 -9.26 -1.59 -4.75
N ILE A 119 -8.36 -1.70 -3.78
CA ILE A 119 -6.93 -1.88 -4.06
C ILE A 119 -6.67 -3.26 -4.68
N GLU A 120 -7.37 -4.28 -4.21
CA GLU A 120 -7.31 -5.63 -4.78
C GLU A 120 -7.74 -5.64 -6.25
N ASP A 121 -8.88 -5.02 -6.57
CA ASP A 121 -9.36 -4.89 -7.95
C ASP A 121 -8.34 -4.18 -8.84
N MET A 122 -7.71 -3.11 -8.34
CA MET A 122 -6.65 -2.40 -9.04
C MET A 122 -5.45 -3.32 -9.32
N ALA A 123 -4.95 -4.01 -8.30
CA ALA A 123 -3.81 -4.92 -8.43
C ALA A 123 -4.09 -6.05 -9.44
N LEU A 124 -5.28 -6.67 -9.38
CA LEU A 124 -5.68 -7.73 -10.30
C LEU A 124 -5.91 -7.21 -11.73
N SER A 125 -6.41 -5.98 -11.89
CA SER A 125 -6.58 -5.37 -13.22
C SER A 125 -5.23 -5.13 -13.91
N LEU A 126 -4.20 -4.73 -13.16
CA LEU A 126 -2.84 -4.56 -13.66
C LEU A 126 -2.24 -5.90 -14.10
N TYR A 127 -2.54 -6.99 -13.38
CA TYR A 127 -2.08 -8.32 -13.75
C TYR A 127 -2.78 -8.86 -15.02
N LYS A 128 -4.08 -8.59 -15.19
CA LYS A 128 -4.88 -9.07 -16.33
C LYS A 128 -4.63 -8.30 -17.63
N THR A 129 -4.02 -7.12 -17.56
CA THR A 129 -3.72 -6.35 -18.77
C THR A 129 -2.50 -6.96 -19.45
N PRO A 130 -2.60 -7.50 -20.69
CA PRO A 130 -1.44 -8.06 -21.36
C PRO A 130 -0.38 -6.97 -21.51
N GLN A 131 0.84 -7.25 -21.05
CA GLN A 131 1.98 -6.41 -21.36
C GLN A 131 2.06 -6.33 -22.88
N LYS A 132 1.71 -5.17 -23.47
CA LYS A 132 1.99 -4.92 -24.88
C LYS A 132 3.50 -5.00 -25.01
N SER A 133 3.99 -6.13 -25.52
CA SER A 133 5.35 -6.26 -26.00
C SER A 133 5.52 -5.20 -27.08
N SER A 134 6.22 -4.12 -26.74
CA SER A 134 6.74 -3.17 -27.71
C SER A 134 7.72 -3.93 -28.60
N THR A 135 7.24 -4.39 -29.75
CA THR A 135 8.04 -4.72 -30.93
C THR A 135 8.60 -3.46 -31.56
#